data_AF-A0A2N1NIW4-F1
#
_entry.id   AF-A0A2N1NIW4-F1
#
_cell.length_a   1.000
_cell.length_b   1.000
_cell.length_c   1.000
_cell.angle_alpha   90.00
_cell.angle_beta   90.00
_cell.angle_gamma   90.00
#
_symmetry.space_group_name_H-M   'P 1'
#
loop_
_entity.id
_entity.type
_entity.pdbx_description
1 polymer ?
#
loop_
_entity_poly.entity_id
_entity_poly.type
_entity_poly.pdbx_seq_one_letter_code
_entity_poly.pdbx_strand_id
1 'polypeptide(L)'
;MFVLLRNPANIKTKESTYSGNATNVTTNETLYVELKSDFDPKSSDNPFSTFSDSLMAAYFWMGGNWVQRDDFDFWAIDIFTFVASIFLVIVLQNMLIAFMSGVFERAEIKGRQTLLRHRANHIVDYEALHHIHLWNL
;
A
#
# COMPACT_ATOMS: atom_id res chain seq x y z
N MET A 1 1.58 -15.68 -4.89
CA MET A 1 3.04 -15.45 -4.80
C MET A 1 3.71 -16.20 -3.68
N PHE A 2 3.22 -16.19 -2.44
CA PHE A 2 3.85 -16.88 -1.31
C PHE A 2 4.34 -18.31 -1.62
N VAL A 3 3.45 -19.19 -2.06
CA VAL A 3 3.80 -20.60 -2.35
C VAL A 3 4.89 -20.72 -3.43
N LEU A 4 4.87 -19.83 -4.42
CA LEU A 4 5.79 -19.86 -5.56
C LEU A 4 7.17 -19.27 -5.21
N LEU A 5 7.20 -18.19 -4.42
CA LEU A 5 8.39 -17.36 -4.19
C LEU A 5 9.01 -17.51 -2.80
N ARG A 6 8.37 -18.25 -1.89
CA ARG A 6 8.93 -18.53 -0.56
C ARG A 6 10.28 -19.24 -0.62
N ASN A 7 10.43 -20.17 -1.56
CA ASN A 7 11.68 -20.89 -1.77
C ASN A 7 11.92 -21.05 -3.28
N PRO A 8 12.47 -20.01 -3.93
CA PRO A 8 12.61 -19.90 -5.38
C PRO A 8 13.80 -20.72 -5.90
N ALA A 9 13.93 -21.99 -5.52
CA ALA A 9 15.11 -22.81 -5.85
C ALA A 9 15.41 -22.92 -7.36
N ASN A 10 14.38 -22.82 -8.21
CA ASN A 10 14.49 -22.88 -9.68
C ASN A 10 14.10 -21.56 -10.37
N ILE A 11 13.92 -20.48 -9.62
CA ILE A 11 13.54 -19.17 -10.15
C ILE A 11 14.74 -18.25 -9.97
N LYS A 12 15.27 -17.75 -11.08
CA LYS A 12 16.37 -16.79 -11.03
C LYS A 12 15.85 -15.46 -10.50
N THR A 13 16.66 -14.78 -9.71
CA THR A 13 16.45 -13.36 -9.43
C THR A 13 17.08 -12.53 -10.54
N LYS A 14 16.58 -11.31 -10.73
CA LYS A 14 17.19 -10.37 -11.66
C LYS A 14 18.49 -9.87 -11.05
N GLU A 15 19.58 -10.22 -11.71
CA GLU A 15 20.93 -9.84 -11.29
C GLU A 15 21.17 -8.36 -11.62
N SER A 16 21.50 -7.56 -10.61
CA SER A 16 22.03 -6.20 -10.81
C SER A 16 23.54 -6.21 -10.61
N THR A 17 24.28 -5.98 -11.68
CA THR A 17 25.73 -5.73 -11.61
C THR A 17 25.97 -4.23 -11.62
N TYR A 18 26.66 -3.73 -10.60
CA TYR A 18 27.16 -2.36 -10.56
C TYR A 18 28.66 -2.36 -10.76
N SER A 19 29.12 -1.66 -11.79
CA SER A 19 30.54 -1.54 -12.11
C SER A 19 30.95 -0.07 -12.16
N GLY A 20 32.14 0.25 -11.64
CA GLY A 20 32.68 1.59 -11.73
C GLY A 20 34.16 1.65 -11.40
N ASN A 21 34.75 2.82 -11.68
CA ASN A 21 36.14 3.08 -11.33
C ASN A 21 36.19 3.89 -10.04
N ALA A 22 36.84 3.35 -9.01
CA ALA A 22 37.23 4.11 -7.83
C ALA A 22 38.58 4.78 -8.12
N THR A 23 38.63 6.11 -8.04
CA THR A 23 39.86 6.89 -8.18
C THR A 23 40.39 7.28 -6.81
N ASN A 24 41.66 7.02 -6.55
CA ASN A 24 42.33 7.56 -5.37
C ASN A 24 42.63 9.05 -5.59
N VAL A 25 42.07 9.91 -4.73
CA VAL A 25 42.17 11.37 -4.84
C VAL A 25 43.62 11.87 -4.67
N THR A 26 44.48 11.10 -4.01
CA THR A 26 45.87 11.50 -3.71
C THR A 26 46.88 10.91 -4.71
N THR A 27 46.67 9.67 -5.17
CA THR A 27 47.61 8.97 -6.08
C THR A 27 47.16 8.94 -7.54
N ASN A 28 45.94 9.38 -7.86
CA ASN A 28 45.30 9.26 -9.18
C ASN A 28 45.24 7.83 -9.75
N GLU A 29 45.46 6.82 -8.90
CA GLU A 29 45.31 5.42 -9.28
C GLU A 29 43.83 5.07 -9.40
N THR A 30 43.50 4.24 -10.39
CA THR A 30 42.14 3.79 -10.66
C THR A 30 42.00 2.31 -10.35
N LEU A 31 40.99 1.95 -9.58
CA LEU A 31 40.60 0.58 -9.28
C LEU A 31 39.24 0.30 -9.91
N TYR A 32 39.17 -0.68 -10.80
CA TYR A 32 37.88 -1.16 -11.31
C TYR A 32 37.22 -2.02 -10.23
N VAL A 33 36.00 -1.65 -9.83
CA VAL A 33 35.19 -2.37 -8.85
C VAL A 33 33.94 -2.88 -9.54
N GLU A 34 33.67 -4.16 -9.35
CA GLU A 34 32.43 -4.80 -9.74
C GLU A 34 31.74 -5.32 -8.48
N LEU A 35 30.50 -4.88 -8.28
CA LEU A 35 29.63 -5.29 -7.19
C LEU A 35 28.48 -6.08 -7.78
N LYS A 36 28.28 -7.29 -7.25
CA LYS A 36 27.17 -8.15 -7.61
C LYS A 36 26.28 -8.33 -6.38
N SER A 37 24.96 -8.22 -6.59
CA SER A 37 23.98 -8.52 -5.55
C SER A 37 24.04 -10.01 -5.18
N ASP A 38 24.06 -10.31 -3.89
CA ASP A 38 23.97 -11.67 -3.35
C ASP A 38 22.62 -11.83 -2.67
N PHE A 39 21.66 -12.43 -3.38
CA PHE A 39 20.28 -12.58 -2.90
C PHE A 39 20.14 -13.85 -2.05
N ASP A 40 19.78 -13.70 -0.78
CA ASP A 40 19.43 -14.84 0.08
C ASP A 40 17.91 -15.07 0.14
N PRO A 41 17.38 -16.17 -0.42
CA PRO A 41 15.95 -16.46 -0.43
C PRO A 41 15.33 -16.69 0.97
N LYS A 42 16.15 -16.94 1.99
CA LYS A 42 15.71 -17.18 3.38
C LYS A 42 15.86 -15.95 4.28
N SER A 43 16.48 -14.89 3.80
CA SER A 43 16.68 -13.66 4.55
C SER A 43 15.52 -12.67 4.32
N SER A 44 15.72 -11.43 4.79
CA SER A 44 14.87 -10.28 4.48
C SER A 44 14.93 -9.85 3.01
N ASP A 45 15.89 -10.34 2.22
CA ASP A 45 16.01 -10.01 0.81
C ASP A 45 14.82 -10.55 0.01
N ASN A 46 14.21 -11.64 0.49
CA ASN A 46 13.01 -12.21 -0.10
C ASN A 46 11.73 -11.74 0.63
N PRO A 47 10.93 -10.83 0.03
CA PRO A 47 9.68 -10.35 0.61
C PRO A 47 8.57 -11.41 0.63
N PHE A 48 8.83 -12.62 0.14
CA PHE A 48 7.90 -13.75 0.15
C PHE A 48 8.35 -14.90 1.08
N SER A 49 9.41 -14.72 1.86
CA SER A 49 10.00 -15.74 2.74
C SER A 49 9.02 -16.20 3.83
N THR A 50 8.21 -15.29 4.38
CA THR A 50 7.13 -15.60 5.33
C THR A 50 5.76 -15.23 4.79
N PHE A 51 4.72 -15.82 5.37
CA PHE A 51 3.34 -15.54 4.94
C PHE A 51 2.95 -14.08 5.21
N SER A 52 3.31 -13.53 6.37
CA SER A 52 3.04 -12.14 6.73
C SER A 52 3.73 -11.16 5.78
N ASP A 53 5.00 -11.41 5.44
CA ASP A 53 5.75 -10.54 4.53
C ASP A 53 5.17 -10.61 3.12
N SER A 54 4.77 -11.82 2.69
CA SER A 54 4.12 -12.00 1.39
C SER A 54 2.76 -11.28 1.29
N LEU A 55 2.03 -11.19 2.41
CA LEU A 55 0.79 -10.44 2.49
C LEU A 55 1.05 -8.94 2.40
N MET A 56 2.08 -8.44 3.09
CA MET A 56 2.51 -7.05 3.00
C MET A 56 2.97 -6.68 1.59
N ALA A 57 3.78 -7.54 0.95
CA ALA A 57 4.19 -7.36 -0.44
C ALA A 57 2.99 -7.30 -1.39
N ALA A 58 2.00 -8.18 -1.22
CA ALA A 58 0.77 -8.16 -2.01
C ALA A 58 -0.13 -6.94 -1.71
N TYR A 59 -0.08 -6.39 -0.49
CA TYR A 59 -0.76 -5.14 -0.17
C TYR A 59 -0.19 -3.97 -0.99
N PHE A 60 1.14 -3.89 -1.10
CA PHE A 60 1.81 -2.84 -1.87
C PHE A 60 1.55 -2.89 -3.38
N TRP A 61 1.06 -4.01 -3.91
CA TRP A 61 0.59 -4.12 -5.30
C TRP A 61 -0.51 -3.10 -5.62
N MET A 62 -1.37 -2.81 -4.64
CA MET A 62 -2.43 -1.81 -4.81
C MET A 62 -1.86 -0.41 -5.04
N GLY A 63 -0.65 -0.14 -4.56
CA GLY A 63 0.09 1.10 -4.76
C GLY A 63 1.03 1.08 -5.98
N GLY A 64 1.00 0.03 -6.80
CA GLY A 64 1.82 -0.08 -8.00
C GLY A 64 3.26 -0.56 -7.77
N ASN A 65 3.61 -0.99 -6.56
CA ASN A 65 4.90 -1.63 -6.29
C ASN A 65 4.77 -3.14 -6.57
N TRP A 66 5.54 -3.65 -7.52
CA TRP A 66 5.46 -5.03 -8.00
C TRP A 66 6.79 -5.77 -7.79
N VAL A 67 7.26 -5.80 -6.56
CA VAL A 67 8.53 -6.43 -6.15
C VAL A 67 8.72 -7.86 -6.69
N GLN A 68 7.66 -8.66 -6.83
CA GLN A 68 7.74 -9.99 -7.44
C GLN A 68 8.16 -9.95 -8.92
N ARG A 69 7.64 -9.00 -9.69
CA ARG A 69 7.96 -8.85 -11.10
C ARG A 69 9.33 -8.22 -11.25
N ASP A 70 9.70 -7.32 -10.34
CA ASP A 70 10.94 -6.57 -10.42
C ASP A 70 12.15 -7.44 -10.05
N ASP A 71 12.03 -8.28 -9.02
CA ASP A 71 13.17 -9.02 -8.47
C ASP A 71 13.32 -10.45 -9.03
N PHE A 72 12.25 -11.05 -9.57
CA PHE A 72 12.29 -12.44 -10.02
C PHE A 72 12.11 -12.55 -11.54
N ASP A 73 13.00 -13.32 -12.16
CA ASP A 73 13.01 -13.60 -13.60
C ASP A 73 12.28 -14.93 -13.90
N PHE A 74 10.95 -14.87 -13.94
CA PHE A 74 10.13 -16.03 -14.29
C PHE A 74 8.81 -15.64 -14.98
N TRP A 75 8.59 -16.17 -16.18
CA TRP A 75 7.43 -15.81 -17.03
C TRP A 75 6.06 -15.98 -16.34
N ALA A 76 5.91 -16.98 -15.47
CA ALA A 76 4.62 -17.19 -14.80
C ALA A 76 4.29 -16.05 -13.85
N ILE A 77 5.31 -15.37 -13.30
CA ILE A 77 5.14 -14.22 -12.41
C ILE A 77 4.48 -13.07 -13.15
N ASP A 78 4.87 -12.81 -14.40
CA ASP A 78 4.25 -11.79 -15.23
C ASP A 78 2.77 -12.06 -15.47
N ILE A 79 2.41 -13.32 -15.77
CA ILE A 79 1.01 -13.71 -16.00
C ILE A 79 0.19 -13.56 -14.72
N PHE A 80 0.68 -14.08 -13.60
CA PHE A 80 -0.03 -13.94 -12.32
C PHE A 80 -0.19 -12.48 -11.93
N THR A 81 0.84 -11.66 -12.13
CA THR A 81 0.80 -10.22 -11.84
C THR A 81 -0.24 -9.53 -12.73
N PHE A 82 -0.26 -9.84 -14.03
CA PHE A 82 -1.26 -9.29 -14.96
C PHE A 82 -2.70 -9.64 -14.56
N VAL A 83 -2.96 -10.93 -14.27
CA VAL A 83 -4.28 -11.39 -13.84
C VAL A 83 -4.66 -10.75 -12.51
N ALA A 84 -3.75 -10.70 -11.53
CA ALA A 84 -3.99 -10.07 -10.25
C ALA A 84 -4.29 -8.57 -10.38
N SER A 85 -3.61 -7.84 -11.27
CA SER A 85 -3.89 -6.43 -11.55
C SER A 85 -5.30 -6.20 -12.07
N ILE A 86 -5.78 -7.04 -12.98
CA ILE A 86 -7.16 -6.94 -13.50
C ILE A 86 -8.16 -7.11 -12.34
N PHE A 87 -8.00 -8.14 -11.51
CA PHE A 87 -8.95 -8.37 -10.43
C PHE A 87 -8.83 -7.36 -9.29
N LEU A 88 -7.63 -7.20 -8.72
CA LEU A 88 -7.41 -6.35 -7.55
C LEU A 88 -7.55 -4.87 -7.88
N VAL A 89 -6.82 -4.40 -8.89
CA VAL A 89 -6.74 -2.96 -9.17
C VAL A 89 -7.94 -2.52 -10.00
N ILE A 90 -8.25 -3.22 -11.09
CA ILE A 90 -9.33 -2.77 -11.99
C ILE A 90 -10.70 -3.11 -11.42
N VAL A 91 -10.96 -4.34 -10.98
CA VAL A 91 -12.30 -4.73 -10.54
C VAL A 91 -12.56 -4.30 -9.10
N LEU A 92 -11.75 -4.75 -8.14
CA LEU A 92 -12.04 -4.56 -6.72
C LEU A 92 -11.91 -3.09 -6.29
N GLN A 93 -10.88 -2.34 -6.72
CA GLN A 93 -10.79 -0.92 -6.35
C GLN A 93 -11.95 -0.11 -6.94
N ASN A 94 -12.34 -0.34 -8.20
CA ASN A 94 -13.48 0.35 -8.80
C ASN A 94 -14.81 -0.03 -8.13
N MET A 95 -14.98 -1.29 -7.72
CA MET A 95 -16.15 -1.72 -6.96
C MET A 95 -16.18 -1.08 -5.57
N LEU A 96 -15.03 -0.98 -4.90
CA LEU A 96 -14.91 -0.32 -3.60
C LEU A 96 -15.20 1.18 -3.71
N ILE A 97 -14.71 1.85 -4.75
CA ILE A 97 -15.02 3.26 -5.03
C ILE A 97 -16.52 3.43 -5.24
N ALA A 98 -17.14 2.62 -6.11
CA ALA A 98 -18.58 2.69 -6.35
C ALA A 98 -19.40 2.44 -5.07
N PHE A 99 -18.99 1.47 -4.26
CA PHE A 99 -19.61 1.19 -2.96
C PHE A 99 -19.48 2.38 -2.01
N MET A 100 -18.28 2.92 -1.84
CA MET A 100 -18.01 4.06 -0.95
C MET A 100 -18.75 5.31 -1.43
N SER A 101 -18.82 5.57 -2.74
CA SER A 101 -19.59 6.67 -3.31
C SER A 101 -21.09 6.53 -3.00
N GLY A 102 -21.66 5.35 -3.20
CA GLY A 102 -23.08 5.11 -2.89
C GLY A 102 -23.42 5.21 -1.40
N VAL A 103 -22.51 4.76 -0.52
CA VAL A 103 -22.66 4.93 0.93
C VAL A 103 -22.50 6.40 1.33
N PHE A 104 -21.54 7.12 0.73
CA PHE A 104 -21.28 8.53 1.00
C PHE A 104 -22.49 9.41 0.66
N GLU A 105 -23.10 9.25 -0.51
CA GLU A 105 -24.29 10.00 -0.91
C GLU A 105 -25.45 9.85 0.10
N ARG A 106 -25.68 8.61 0.56
CA ARG A 106 -26.71 8.33 1.58
C ARG A 106 -26.36 8.94 2.93
N ALA A 107 -25.09 8.89 3.32
CA ALA A 107 -24.60 9.47 4.56
C ALA A 107 -24.63 10.99 4.54
N GLU A 108 -24.42 11.63 3.39
CA GLU A 108 -24.51 13.08 3.22
C GLU A 108 -25.94 13.58 3.49
N ILE A 109 -26.94 12.95 2.87
CA ILE A 109 -28.35 13.34 3.05
C ILE A 109 -28.78 13.18 4.52
N LYS A 110 -28.50 12.00 5.12
CA LYS A 110 -28.86 11.72 6.52
C LYS A 110 -28.02 12.52 7.50
N GLY A 111 -26.75 12.75 7.18
CA GLY A 111 -25.81 13.52 7.98
C GLY A 111 -26.23 14.99 8.06
N ARG A 112 -26.65 15.59 6.95
CA ARG A 112 -27.20 16.94 6.93
C ARG A 112 -28.44 17.07 7.81
N GLN A 113 -29.38 16.12 7.72
CA GLN A 113 -30.57 16.11 8.56
C GLN A 113 -30.22 15.95 10.06
N THR A 114 -29.30 15.04 10.36
CA THR A 114 -28.84 14.78 11.74
C THR A 114 -28.14 16.00 12.32
N LEU A 115 -27.28 16.66 11.54
CA LEU A 115 -26.57 17.88 11.93
C LEU A 115 -27.54 19.03 12.24
N LEU A 116 -28.54 19.24 11.39
CA LEU A 116 -29.55 20.29 11.63
C LEU A 116 -30.36 20.01 12.89
N ARG A 117 -30.76 18.76 13.11
CA ARG A 117 -31.46 18.36 14.35
C ARG A 117 -30.58 18.54 15.58
N HIS A 118 -29.30 18.18 15.48
CA HIS A 118 -28.35 18.37 16.56
C HIS A 118 -28.16 19.85 16.91
N ARG A 119 -28.02 20.72 15.90
CA ARG A 119 -27.97 22.18 16.09
C ARG A 119 -29.24 22.74 16.70
N ALA A 120 -30.41 22.28 16.25
CA ALA A 120 -31.70 22.72 16.80
C ALA A 120 -31.84 22.32 18.28
N ASN A 121 -31.49 21.08 18.62
CA ASN A 121 -31.49 20.63 20.02
C ASN A 121 -30.54 21.48 20.88
N HIS A 122 -29.33 21.79 20.40
CA HIS A 122 -28.40 22.66 21.11
C HIS A 122 -28.95 24.07 21.36
N ILE A 123 -29.70 24.63 20.41
CA ILE A 123 -30.37 25.93 20.59
C ILE A 123 -31.47 25.81 21.65
N VAL A 124 -32.31 24.78 21.57
CA VAL A 124 -33.38 24.55 22.56
C VAL A 124 -32.82 24.35 23.96
N ASP A 125 -31.76 23.57 24.12
CA ASP A 125 -31.12 23.34 25.42
C ASP A 125 -30.53 24.64 25.99
N TYR A 126 -29.92 25.46 25.14
CA TYR A 126 -29.41 26.78 25.53
C TYR A 126 -30.54 27.74 25.93
N GLU A 127 -31.62 27.81 25.16
CA GLU A 127 -32.80 28.63 25.46
C GLU A 127 -33.47 28.19 26.77
N ALA A 128 -33.64 26.90 27.02
CA ALA A 128 -34.25 26.38 28.24
C ALA A 128 -33.43 26.75 29.49
N LEU A 129 -32.10 26.62 29.44
CA LEU A 129 -31.22 27.02 30.54
C LEU A 129 -31.29 28.53 30.80
N HIS A 130 -31.36 29.36 29.75
CA HIS A 130 -31.44 30.80 29.89
C HIS A 130 -32.83 31.28 30.39
N HIS A 131 -33.91 30.61 29.97
CA HIS A 131 -35.28 30.89 30.43
C HIS A 131 -35.47 30.59 31.92
N ILE A 132 -34.88 29.49 32.43
CA ILE A 132 -34.89 29.15 33.86
C ILE A 132 -34.15 30.23 34.68
N HIS A 133 -33.08 30.80 34.14
CA HIS A 133 -32.32 31.85 34.84
C HIS A 133 -33.10 33.17 34.97
N LEU A 134 -33.94 33.52 33.98
CA LEU A 134 -34.77 34.73 34.01
C LEU A 134 -35.99 34.63 34.93
N TRP A 135 -36.48 33.43 35.22
CA TRP A 135 -37.61 33.20 36.15
C TRP A 135 -37.20 33.14 37.63
N ASN A 136 -35.90 33.10 37.93
CA ASN A 136 -35.34 33.07 39.28
C ASN A 136 -34.80 34.45 39.75
N LEU A 137 -35.11 35.53 39.02
CA LEU A 137 -34.86 36.94 39.39
C LEU A 137 -36.17 37.62 39.79
#